data_AF-A0A8T4WEY8-F1
#
_entry.id   AF-A0A8T4WEY8-F1
#
_cell.length_a   1.000
_cell.length_b   1.000
_cell.length_c   1.000
_cell.angle_alpha   90.00
_cell.angle_beta   90.00
_cell.angle_gamma   90.00
#
_symmetry.space_group_name_H-M   'P 1'
#
loop_
_entity.id
_entity.type
_entity.pdbx_description
1 polymer ?
#
loop_
_entity_poly.entity_id
_entity_poly.type
_entity_poly.pdbx_seq_one_letter_code
_entity_poly.pdbx_strand_id
1 'polypeptide(L)'
;MKSTKTIQGGLVNLTKTKENILNEEYESLQKHLQGEDDVKLYSANKQQAERYYDEIKEDREYPISIRKDLIDVQNCKSDVCDYFVNIPVKGRYGGVNVPVNTHDEIPDDAEIGESKLYREDDIFFINIFLENFIFLISMENKNCFPIDHDKA
;
A
#
# COMPACT_ATOMS: atom_id res chain seq x y z
N MET A 1 -1.82 1.21 24.54
CA MET A 1 -2.94 1.38 23.59
C MET A 1 -2.47 0.75 22.29
N LYS A 2 -3.26 -0.11 21.64
CA LYS A 2 -2.90 -0.59 20.30
C LYS A 2 -3.15 0.56 19.33
N SER A 3 -2.09 1.14 18.77
CA SER A 3 -2.20 2.23 17.80
C SER A 3 -2.32 1.66 16.40
N THR A 4 -3.06 2.34 15.54
CA THR A 4 -3.11 2.05 14.10
C THR A 4 -2.87 3.31 13.30
N LYS A 5 -2.24 3.18 12.14
CA LYS A 5 -1.97 4.29 11.22
C LYS A 5 -1.84 3.75 9.81
N THR A 6 -2.25 4.53 8.82
CA THR A 6 -1.99 4.24 7.41
C THR A 6 -0.97 5.24 6.89
N ILE A 7 0.12 4.74 6.32
CA ILE A 7 1.13 5.55 5.66
C ILE A 7 1.00 5.36 4.15
N GLN A 8 0.61 6.42 3.44
CA GLN A 8 0.63 6.47 1.99
C GLN A 8 2.06 6.73 1.50
N GLY A 9 2.47 6.01 0.46
CA GLY A 9 3.68 6.28 -0.29
C GLY A 9 3.50 6.15 -1.79
N GLY A 10 4.23 6.97 -2.54
CA GLY A 10 4.31 6.88 -4.00
C GLY A 10 5.45 5.95 -4.40
N LEU A 11 5.21 5.09 -5.40
CA LEU A 11 6.29 4.32 -6.00
C LEU A 11 7.15 5.24 -6.86
N VAL A 12 8.45 5.26 -6.59
CA VAL A 12 9.41 6.14 -7.26
C VAL A 12 10.45 5.32 -8.01
N ASN A 13 11.09 5.94 -9.01
CA ASN A 13 12.27 5.39 -9.70
C ASN A 13 12.08 3.94 -10.22
N LEU A 14 10.87 3.62 -10.69
CA LEU A 14 10.59 2.30 -11.27
C LEU A 14 11.36 2.14 -12.58
N THR A 15 11.96 0.97 -12.77
CA THR A 15 12.44 0.59 -14.10
C THR A 15 11.25 0.17 -14.95
N LYS A 16 11.33 0.36 -16.28
CA LYS A 16 10.28 -0.08 -17.22
C LYS A 16 9.86 -1.53 -17.01
N THR A 17 10.80 -2.40 -16.66
CA THR A 17 10.49 -3.80 -16.35
C THR A 17 9.63 -3.95 -15.10
N LYS A 18 9.93 -3.22 -14.02
CA LYS A 18 9.14 -3.28 -12.78
C LYS A 18 7.74 -2.69 -13.01
N GLU A 19 7.69 -1.56 -13.68
CA GLU A 19 6.44 -0.89 -14.07
C GLU A 19 5.54 -1.80 -14.90
N ASN A 20 6.07 -2.44 -15.94
CA ASN A 20 5.31 -3.38 -16.77
C ASN A 20 4.75 -4.55 -15.94
N ILE A 21 5.54 -5.13 -15.04
CA ILE A 21 5.08 -6.25 -14.21
C ILE A 21 3.97 -5.81 -13.25
N LEU A 22 4.07 -4.61 -12.68
CA LEU A 22 3.02 -4.06 -11.80
C LEU A 22 1.75 -3.75 -12.58
N ASN A 23 1.87 -3.15 -13.77
CA ASN A 23 0.75 -2.90 -14.66
C ASN A 23 0.06 -4.22 -15.08
N GLU A 24 0.83 -5.24 -15.48
CA GLU A 24 0.27 -6.55 -15.81
C GLU A 24 -0.52 -7.17 -14.64
N GLU A 25 0.02 -7.09 -13.42
CA GLU A 25 -0.67 -7.58 -12.22
C GLU A 25 -1.94 -6.77 -11.93
N TYR A 26 -1.86 -5.44 -12.00
CA TYR A 26 -2.96 -4.52 -11.70
C TYR A 26 -4.09 -4.64 -12.72
N GLU A 27 -3.77 -4.69 -14.01
CA GLU A 27 -4.73 -4.90 -15.10
C GLU A 27 -5.35 -6.29 -15.04
N SER A 28 -4.56 -7.31 -14.69
CA SER A 28 -5.09 -8.67 -14.49
C SER A 28 -6.10 -8.72 -13.34
N LEU A 29 -5.90 -7.94 -12.28
CA LEU A 29 -6.90 -7.78 -11.22
C LEU A 29 -8.16 -7.12 -11.76
N GLN A 30 -8.05 -6.01 -12.49
CA GLN A 30 -9.23 -5.32 -13.02
C GLN A 30 -10.04 -6.24 -13.91
N LYS A 31 -9.39 -6.95 -14.85
CA LYS A 31 -10.04 -7.95 -15.72
C LYS A 31 -10.71 -9.07 -14.93
N HIS A 32 -10.03 -9.57 -13.90
CA HIS A 32 -10.59 -10.62 -13.06
C HIS A 32 -11.88 -10.16 -12.36
N LEU A 33 -11.88 -8.94 -11.82
CA LEU A 33 -13.06 -8.35 -11.18
C LEU A 33 -14.20 -8.13 -12.19
N GLN A 34 -13.89 -7.83 -13.45
CA GLN A 34 -14.88 -7.75 -14.53
C GLN A 34 -15.34 -9.12 -15.06
N GLY A 35 -14.92 -10.23 -14.44
CA GLY A 35 -15.38 -11.59 -14.76
C GLY A 35 -14.52 -12.35 -15.76
N GLU A 36 -13.29 -11.91 -16.06
CA GLU A 36 -12.34 -12.71 -16.84
C GLU A 36 -11.70 -13.80 -15.96
N ASP A 37 -11.87 -15.06 -16.35
CA ASP A 37 -11.40 -16.22 -15.57
C ASP A 37 -9.92 -16.56 -15.78
N ASP A 38 -9.39 -16.38 -17.01
CA ASP A 38 -8.04 -16.77 -17.41
C ASP A 38 -7.07 -15.58 -17.41
N VAL A 39 -6.89 -14.98 -16.23
CA VAL A 39 -5.94 -13.88 -16.03
C VAL A 39 -4.65 -14.33 -15.35
N LYS A 40 -3.55 -13.68 -15.69
CA LYS A 40 -2.24 -13.92 -15.06
C LYS A 40 -2.10 -13.12 -13.76
N LEU A 41 -3.00 -13.37 -12.81
CA LEU A 41 -3.03 -12.72 -11.50
C LEU A 41 -2.37 -13.59 -10.41
N TYR A 42 -1.69 -12.99 -9.44
CA TYR A 42 -1.15 -13.72 -8.32
C TYR A 42 -2.30 -14.34 -7.51
N SER A 43 -2.18 -15.63 -7.19
CA SER A 43 -3.31 -16.40 -6.63
C SER A 43 -3.81 -15.86 -5.29
N ALA A 44 -2.93 -15.29 -4.46
CA ALA A 44 -3.35 -14.67 -3.21
C ALA A 44 -4.09 -13.35 -3.43
N ASN A 45 -3.69 -12.56 -4.44
CA ASN A 45 -4.35 -11.30 -4.78
C ASN A 45 -5.76 -11.58 -5.32
N LYS A 46 -5.91 -12.61 -6.18
CA LYS A 46 -7.21 -13.13 -6.63
C LYS A 46 -8.14 -13.47 -5.46
N GLN A 47 -7.66 -14.30 -4.53
CA GLN A 47 -8.44 -14.68 -3.34
C GLN A 47 -8.81 -13.48 -2.46
N GLN A 48 -7.93 -12.48 -2.32
CA GLN A 48 -8.27 -11.28 -1.56
C GLN A 48 -9.33 -10.44 -2.27
N ALA A 49 -9.25 -10.32 -3.59
CA ALA A 49 -10.22 -9.60 -4.39
C ALA A 49 -11.64 -10.17 -4.22
N GLU A 50 -11.77 -11.50 -4.33
CA GLU A 50 -13.03 -12.24 -4.12
C GLU A 50 -13.60 -12.07 -2.69
N ARG A 51 -12.75 -11.73 -1.69
CA ARG A 51 -13.18 -11.48 -0.31
C ARG A 51 -13.63 -10.04 -0.06
N TYR A 52 -13.10 -9.09 -0.83
CA TYR A 52 -13.30 -7.65 -0.59
C TYR A 52 -14.35 -7.01 -1.47
N TYR A 53 -14.60 -7.57 -2.65
CA TYR A 53 -15.43 -6.92 -3.66
C TYR A 53 -16.57 -7.83 -4.11
N ASP A 54 -17.78 -7.52 -3.63
CA ASP A 54 -19.01 -8.22 -4.04
C ASP A 54 -19.67 -7.55 -5.25
N GLU A 55 -19.59 -6.21 -5.34
CA GLU A 55 -20.19 -5.41 -6.41
C GLU A 55 -19.11 -4.64 -7.19
N ILE A 56 -18.95 -5.00 -8.46
CA ILE A 56 -17.94 -4.42 -9.36
C ILE A 56 -18.60 -3.40 -10.28
N LYS A 57 -17.98 -2.21 -10.37
CA LYS A 57 -18.38 -1.13 -11.26
C LYS A 57 -17.42 -1.08 -12.45
N GLU A 58 -17.95 -0.91 -13.66
CA GLU A 58 -17.16 -0.87 -14.89
C GLU A 58 -16.29 0.39 -15.03
N ASP A 59 -16.67 1.50 -14.37
CA ASP A 59 -16.01 2.80 -14.43
C ASP A 59 -15.00 3.04 -13.29
N ARG A 60 -14.62 1.98 -12.58
CA ARG A 60 -13.77 2.08 -11.38
C ARG A 60 -12.63 1.09 -11.40
N GLU A 61 -11.43 1.57 -11.12
CA GLU A 61 -10.28 0.72 -10.79
C GLU A 61 -10.28 0.39 -9.28
N TYR A 62 -9.88 -0.84 -8.97
CA TYR A 62 -9.87 -1.39 -7.62
C TYR A 62 -8.45 -1.68 -7.15
N PRO A 63 -8.11 -1.36 -5.88
CA PRO A 63 -6.78 -1.64 -5.35
C PRO A 63 -6.52 -3.14 -5.19
N ILE A 64 -5.25 -3.52 -5.37
CA ILE A 64 -4.75 -4.83 -4.94
C ILE A 64 -4.59 -4.80 -3.42
N SER A 65 -5.35 -5.64 -2.71
CA SER A 65 -5.17 -5.89 -1.28
C SER A 65 -4.06 -6.91 -1.06
N ILE A 66 -2.95 -6.46 -0.47
CA ILE A 66 -1.77 -7.27 -0.17
C ILE A 66 -1.81 -7.70 1.29
N ARG A 67 -1.82 -9.01 1.52
CA ARG A 67 -1.83 -9.58 2.87
C ARG A 67 -0.58 -9.18 3.66
N LYS A 68 -0.76 -8.99 4.98
CA LYS A 68 0.33 -8.67 5.91
C LYS A 68 1.51 -9.65 5.89
N ASP A 69 1.25 -10.93 5.62
CA ASP A 69 2.29 -11.97 5.58
C ASP A 69 2.99 -12.09 4.22
N LEU A 70 2.54 -11.33 3.21
CA LEU A 70 3.10 -11.32 1.85
C LEU A 70 3.78 -10.00 1.49
N ILE A 71 3.48 -8.92 2.22
CA ILE A 71 4.18 -7.65 2.08
C ILE A 71 5.43 -7.65 2.94
N ASP A 72 6.52 -7.14 2.38
CA ASP A 72 7.78 -6.91 3.08
C ASP A 72 8.21 -5.46 2.85
N VAL A 73 8.49 -4.74 3.93
CA VAL A 73 8.85 -3.31 3.91
C VAL A 73 10.21 -3.16 4.58
N GLN A 74 11.17 -2.63 3.85
CA GLN A 74 12.55 -2.48 4.30
C GLN A 74 12.99 -1.02 4.20
N ASN A 75 13.62 -0.49 5.26
CA ASN A 75 14.25 0.83 5.23
C ASN A 75 15.30 0.92 4.11
N CYS A 76 15.24 1.99 3.32
CA CYS A 76 16.26 2.30 2.33
C CYS A 76 17.35 3.17 2.97
N LYS A 77 18.61 2.76 2.84
CA LYS A 77 19.76 3.49 3.44
C LYS A 77 20.33 4.59 2.54
N SER A 78 19.75 4.82 1.37
CA SER A 78 20.23 5.76 0.36
C SER A 78 19.15 6.76 -0.01
N ASP A 79 19.54 7.92 -0.54
CA ASP A 79 18.65 9.02 -0.96
C ASP A 79 17.75 8.72 -2.17
N VAL A 80 17.64 7.46 -2.60
CA VAL A 80 16.85 7.03 -3.76
C VAL A 80 15.37 6.88 -3.41
N CYS A 81 15.09 6.45 -2.18
CA CYS A 81 13.75 6.32 -1.63
C CYS A 81 13.80 6.19 -0.11
N ASP A 82 12.64 6.28 0.55
CA ASP A 82 12.52 6.04 2.00
C ASP A 82 12.49 4.53 2.31
N TYR A 83 11.74 3.76 1.51
CA TYR A 83 11.52 2.33 1.73
C TYR A 83 11.61 1.53 0.43
N PHE A 84 12.03 0.28 0.57
CA PHE A 84 11.84 -0.77 -0.42
C PHE A 84 10.67 -1.65 -0.01
N VAL A 85 9.68 -1.82 -0.90
CA VAL A 85 8.52 -2.67 -0.65
C VAL A 85 8.50 -3.84 -1.62
N ASN A 86 8.39 -5.07 -1.13
CA ASN A 86 8.17 -6.23 -1.98
C ASN A 86 6.66 -6.41 -2.23
N ILE A 87 6.26 -6.34 -3.50
CA ILE A 87 4.88 -6.56 -3.93
C ILE A 87 4.78 -7.95 -4.56
N PRO A 88 3.92 -8.85 -4.05
CA PRO A 88 3.71 -10.17 -4.64
C PRO A 88 2.95 -10.03 -5.97
N VAL A 89 3.53 -10.61 -7.02
CA VAL A 89 3.00 -10.58 -8.38
C VAL A 89 3.17 -11.93 -9.06
N LYS A 90 2.35 -12.24 -10.07
CA LYS A 90 2.45 -13.48 -10.85
C LYS A 90 3.66 -13.48 -11.79
N GLY A 91 3.97 -12.32 -12.38
CA GLY A 91 5.00 -12.17 -13.40
C GLY A 91 6.44 -12.36 -12.91
N ARG A 92 6.67 -12.46 -11.60
CA ARG A 92 8.02 -12.59 -11.02
C ARG A 92 8.03 -13.43 -9.75
N TYR A 93 8.86 -14.47 -9.73
CA TYR A 93 9.08 -15.27 -8.53
C TYR A 93 9.68 -14.42 -7.40
N GLY A 94 9.10 -14.51 -6.21
CA GLY A 94 9.52 -13.72 -5.04
C GLY A 94 9.05 -12.26 -5.04
N GLY A 95 8.15 -11.88 -5.95
CA GLY A 95 7.60 -10.52 -6.02
C GLY A 95 8.53 -9.51 -6.69
N VAL A 96 8.06 -8.26 -6.75
CA VAL A 96 8.81 -7.12 -7.28
C VAL A 96 9.14 -6.19 -6.13
N ASN A 97 10.44 -5.94 -5.93
CA ASN A 97 10.89 -4.95 -4.97
C ASN A 97 10.84 -3.55 -5.60
N VAL A 98 10.04 -2.65 -5.04
CA VAL A 98 9.79 -1.29 -5.53
C VAL A 98 10.33 -0.23 -4.57
N PRO A 99 10.94 0.85 -5.06
CA PRO A 99 11.27 2.01 -4.24
C PRO A 99 10.00 2.81 -3.92
N VAL A 100 9.84 3.24 -2.67
CA VAL A 100 8.66 3.97 -2.20
C VAL A 100 9.09 5.17 -1.36
N ASN A 101 8.53 6.33 -1.65
CA ASN A 101 8.62 7.51 -0.78
C ASN A 101 7.33 7.66 -0.01
N THR A 102 7.41 7.73 1.30
CA THR A 102 6.24 7.85 2.17
C THR A 102 6.06 9.28 2.62
N HIS A 103 4.82 9.67 2.91
CA HIS A 103 4.55 11.01 3.45
C HIS A 103 4.99 11.17 4.91
N ASP A 104 5.29 10.06 5.60
CA ASP A 104 5.68 10.00 7.00
C ASP A 104 6.51 8.75 7.28
N GLU A 105 7.24 8.73 8.38
CA GLU A 105 8.11 7.63 8.80
C GLU A 105 7.32 6.46 9.40
N ILE A 106 7.73 5.24 9.07
CA ILE A 106 7.24 4.00 9.69
C ILE A 106 8.05 3.76 10.97
N PRO A 107 7.43 3.73 12.17
CA PRO A 107 8.13 3.41 13.41
C PRO A 107 8.77 2.02 13.37
N ASP A 108 9.97 1.88 13.93
CA ASP A 108 10.72 0.61 13.96
C ASP A 108 9.99 -0.52 14.72
N ASP A 109 9.11 -0.17 15.67
CA ASP A 109 8.30 -1.11 16.46
C ASP A 109 6.94 -1.42 15.82
N ALA A 110 6.64 -0.85 14.65
CA ALA A 110 5.37 -1.06 13.97
C ALA A 110 5.28 -2.43 13.30
N GLU A 111 4.14 -3.08 13.50
CA GLU A 111 3.78 -4.26 12.74
C GLU A 111 3.10 -3.83 11.44
N ILE A 112 3.60 -4.32 10.31
CA ILE A 112 2.98 -4.10 9.01
C ILE A 112 1.72 -4.97 8.91
N GLY A 113 0.60 -4.32 8.61
CA GLY A 113 -0.70 -4.93 8.37
C GLY A 113 -1.02 -5.12 6.89
N GLU A 114 -2.29 -5.38 6.60
CA GLU A 114 -2.76 -5.47 5.22
C GLU A 114 -2.62 -4.13 4.52
N SER A 115 -2.01 -4.14 3.35
CA SER A 115 -1.68 -2.92 2.60
C SER A 115 -2.37 -2.92 1.25
N LYS A 116 -2.54 -1.73 0.65
CA LYS A 116 -3.27 -1.58 -0.62
C LYS A 116 -2.42 -0.87 -1.67
N LEU A 117 -2.23 -1.50 -2.82
CA LEU A 117 -1.60 -0.90 -4.00
C LEU A 117 -2.70 -0.39 -4.94
N TYR A 118 -2.60 0.86 -5.37
CA TYR A 118 -3.53 1.50 -6.30
C TYR A 118 -2.78 2.38 -7.30
N ARG A 119 -3.50 2.83 -8.33
CA ARG A 119 -2.97 3.64 -9.41
C ARG A 119 -3.83 4.89 -9.59
N GLU A 120 -3.19 6.03 -9.72
CA GLU A 120 -3.81 7.33 -10.06
C GLU A 120 -2.94 8.01 -11.10
N ASP A 121 -3.53 8.51 -12.19
CA ASP A 121 -2.82 9.17 -13.30
C ASP A 121 -1.57 8.40 -13.78
N ASP A 122 -1.72 7.08 -13.99
CA ASP A 122 -0.66 6.13 -14.37
C ASP A 122 0.50 5.98 -13.36
N ILE A 123 0.37 6.57 -12.16
CA ILE A 123 1.34 6.48 -11.08
C ILE A 123 0.84 5.53 -10.00
N PHE A 124 1.71 4.65 -9.53
CA PHE A 124 1.38 3.73 -8.46
C PHE A 124 1.62 4.34 -7.07
N PHE A 125 0.68 4.04 -6.17
CA PHE A 125 0.73 4.40 -4.76
C PHE A 125 0.44 3.17 -3.90
N ILE A 126 0.99 3.15 -2.70
CA ILE A 126 0.75 2.13 -1.71
C ILE A 126 0.32 2.74 -0.38
N ASN A 127 -0.75 2.20 0.20
CA ASN A 127 -1.17 2.48 1.56
C ASN A 127 -0.68 1.35 2.46
N ILE A 128 0.33 1.63 3.29
CA ILE A 128 0.92 0.69 4.25
C ILE A 128 0.17 0.84 5.57
N PHE A 129 -0.52 -0.21 6.00
CA PHE A 129 -1.19 -0.21 7.30
C PHE A 129 -0.21 -0.61 8.39
N LEU A 130 -0.23 0.13 9.49
CA LEU A 130 0.60 -0.10 10.67
C LEU A 130 -0.29 -0.41 11.86
N GLU A 131 0.09 -1.42 12.62
CA GLU A 131 -0.56 -1.85 13.85
C GLU A 131 0.44 -1.97 15.01
N ASN A 132 -0.07 -1.98 16.23
CA ASN A 132 0.63 -2.38 17.45
C ASN A 132 1.91 -1.58 17.78
N PHE A 133 2.03 -0.34 17.31
CA PHE A 133 3.16 0.55 17.63
C PHE A 133 2.85 1.57 18.73
N ILE A 134 3.91 2.09 19.35
CA ILE A 134 3.83 3.14 20.38
C ILE A 134 4.14 4.49 19.74
N PHE A 135 3.18 5.43 19.76
CA PHE A 135 3.51 6.83 19.52
C PHE A 135 4.34 7.35 20.68
N LEU A 136 5.66 7.50 20.49
CA LEU A 136 6.42 8.42 21.33
C LEU A 136 6.01 9.84 20.95
N ILE A 137 5.02 10.37 21.68
CA ILE A 137 4.81 11.81 21.70
C ILE A 137 6.06 12.38 22.37
N SER A 138 6.99 12.92 21.59
CA SER A 138 7.99 13.82 22.15
C SER A 138 7.22 15.02 22.70
N MET A 139 7.06 15.07 24.03
CA MET A 139 6.46 16.20 24.72
C MET A 139 7.42 17.40 24.67
N GLU A 140 7.61 17.98 23.50
CA GLU A 140 7.98 19.39 23.45
C GLU A 140 6.71 20.20 23.61
N ASN A 141 6.48 20.61 24.85
CA ASN A 141 5.49 21.61 25.25
C ASN A 141 5.43 22.77 24.25
N LYS A 142 4.42 22.76 23.39
CA LYS A 142 3.88 23.98 22.81
C LYS A 142 2.48 24.15 23.35
N ASN A 143 2.38 25.07 24.32
CA ASN A 143 1.16 25.77 24.66
C ASN A 143 0.38 26.09 23.38
N CYS A 144 -0.74 25.41 23.16
CA CYS A 144 -1.81 25.93 22.35
C CYS A 144 -3.08 25.92 23.20
N PHE A 145 -3.51 27.13 23.52
CA PHE A 145 -4.71 27.48 24.25
C PHE A 145 -5.96 26.79 23.68
N PRO A 146 -6.94 26.44 24.52
CA PRO A 146 -8.27 26.17 24.02
C PRO A 146 -8.87 27.51 23.56
N ILE A 147 -9.25 27.59 22.28
CA ILE A 147 -10.21 28.59 21.84
C ILE A 147 -11.44 27.82 21.41
N ASP A 148 -12.40 27.74 22.34
CA ASP A 148 -13.79 27.47 22.05
C ASP A 148 -14.36 28.57 21.15
N HIS A 149 -15.25 28.23 20.21
CA HIS A 149 -16.54 28.91 20.12
C HIS A 149 -17.53 28.17 19.18
N ASP A 150 -18.67 27.85 19.78
CA ASP A 150 -20.05 27.85 19.27
C ASP A 150 -20.57 26.75 18.33
N LYS A 151 -21.35 25.85 18.95
CA LYS A 151 -22.73 25.55 18.53
C LYS A 151 -23.60 25.22 19.75
N ALA A 152 -24.35 26.20 20.25
CA ALA A 152 -25.76 26.11 20.68
C ALA A 152 -26.25 27.51 21.10
#